data_AF-A0A1I8HDA0-F1
#
_entry.id   AF-A0A1I8HDA0-F1
#
_cell.length_a   1.000
_cell.length_b   1.000
_cell.length_c   1.000
_cell.angle_alpha   90.00
_cell.angle_beta   90.00
_cell.angle_gamma   90.00
#
_symmetry.space_group_name_H-M   'P 1'
#
loop_
_entity.id
_entity.type
_entity.pdbx_description
1 polymer ?
#
loop_
_entity_poly.entity_id
_entity_poly.type
_entity_poly.pdbx_seq_one_letter_code
_entity_poly.pdbx_strand_id
1 'polypeptide(L)'
;AKYLLRRRPSNMCTFYVALAYTRPGGSKEKRKTQLVSAACNPQFDRQFALPCTQEDAPESELHFKVKETVPVGKPHVIGHCAVQIAALLEMGSGGHEIWRELQQPVALAADTDSKRPPGRILLSLSYKQQKKLLTLGIVEGKDLRVKETDSYVYFRASIMAREQTVKAKKSPLIKENLASPLVQQEFRFHLAPNLTDQVYLFVLICARSRLGANRLLGKA
;
A
#
# COMPACT_ATOMS: atom_id res chain seq x y z
N ALA A 1 4.37 7.78 -6.43
CA ALA A 1 3.36 6.73 -6.17
C ALA A 1 2.70 7.02 -4.83
N LYS A 2 1.39 6.80 -4.67
CA LYS A 2 0.65 7.17 -3.44
C LYS A 2 0.02 5.95 -2.75
N TYR A 3 -0.13 6.05 -1.43
CA TYR A 3 -0.82 5.11 -0.53
C TYR A 3 -0.37 3.64 -0.64
N LEU A 4 0.94 3.42 -0.84
CA LEU A 4 1.50 2.09 -1.01
C LEU A 4 1.36 1.19 0.23
N LEU A 5 0.83 -0.01 0.02
CA LEU A 5 0.72 -1.04 1.04
C LEU A 5 2.07 -1.78 1.27
N ARG A 6 2.95 -1.19 2.10
CA ARG A 6 4.17 -1.82 2.69
C ARG A 6 4.02 -3.20 3.34
N ARG A 7 4.96 -4.14 3.15
CA ARG A 7 4.92 -5.43 3.89
C ARG A 7 5.28 -5.28 5.37
N ARG A 8 6.15 -4.33 5.71
CA ARG A 8 6.76 -4.23 7.05
C ARG A 8 5.99 -3.29 8.00
N PRO A 9 6.04 -3.56 9.31
CA PRO A 9 5.48 -2.69 10.35
C PRO A 9 6.31 -1.42 10.61
N SER A 10 7.43 -1.23 9.90
CA SER A 10 8.26 -0.02 10.01
C SER A 10 7.51 1.21 9.51
N ASN A 11 7.71 2.34 10.19
CA ASN A 11 7.17 3.64 9.79
C ASN A 11 7.79 4.14 8.47
N MET A 12 8.94 3.62 8.07
CA MET A 12 9.58 3.93 6.79
C MET A 12 10.01 2.66 6.05
N CYS A 13 9.81 2.67 4.75
CA CYS A 13 10.29 1.66 3.81
C CYS A 13 11.04 2.34 2.67
N THR A 14 11.94 1.60 2.03
CA THR A 14 12.69 2.08 0.87
C THR A 14 12.10 1.50 -0.39
N PHE A 15 11.78 2.35 -1.36
CA PHE A 15 11.09 1.99 -2.59
C PHE A 15 11.91 2.37 -3.82
N TYR A 16 11.63 1.71 -4.94
CA TYR A 16 12.03 2.16 -6.27
C TYR A 16 11.04 1.67 -7.32
N VAL A 17 11.04 2.31 -8.49
CA VAL A 17 10.27 1.87 -9.65
C VAL A 17 11.21 1.23 -10.66
N ALA A 18 10.89 0.02 -11.10
CA ALA A 18 11.49 -0.60 -12.26
C ALA A 18 10.58 -0.37 -13.47
N LEU A 19 11.14 0.23 -14.52
CA LEU A 19 10.50 0.46 -15.80
C LEU A 19 11.03 -0.56 -16.80
N ALA A 20 10.13 -1.26 -17.50
CA ALA A 20 10.46 -2.06 -18.67
C ALA A 20 9.72 -1.50 -19.88
N TYR A 21 10.46 -1.13 -20.90
CA TYR A 21 9.94 -0.71 -22.20
C TYR A 21 10.04 -1.89 -23.17
N THR A 22 8.89 -2.39 -23.62
CA THR A 22 8.78 -3.44 -24.64
C THR A 22 8.61 -2.77 -25.99
N ARG A 23 9.47 -3.13 -26.95
CA ARG A 23 9.44 -2.67 -28.34
C ARG A 23 8.83 -3.72 -29.27
N PRO A 24 8.47 -3.34 -30.51
CA PRO A 24 8.12 -4.29 -31.57
C PRO A 24 9.23 -5.33 -31.73
N GLY A 25 8.85 -6.58 -32.00
CA GLY A 25 9.78 -7.71 -32.06
C GLY A 25 10.26 -8.23 -30.69
N GLY A 26 9.69 -7.74 -29.58
CA GLY A 26 9.87 -8.33 -28.25
C GLY A 26 11.14 -7.91 -27.50
N SER A 27 11.93 -6.99 -28.05
CA SER A 27 13.07 -6.38 -27.36
C SER A 27 12.61 -5.62 -26.11
N LYS A 28 13.34 -5.77 -25.00
CA LYS A 28 13.00 -5.16 -23.71
C LYS A 28 14.16 -4.36 -23.14
N GLU A 29 13.94 -3.06 -22.96
CA GLU A 29 14.88 -2.18 -22.25
C GLU A 29 14.41 -1.96 -20.81
N LYS A 30 15.32 -2.06 -19.84
CA LYS A 30 15.01 -1.92 -18.41
C LYS A 30 15.70 -0.70 -17.82
N ARG A 31 14.94 0.11 -17.09
CA ARG A 31 15.41 1.26 -16.32
C ARG A 31 14.91 1.16 -14.88
N LYS A 32 15.53 1.90 -13.96
CA LYS A 32 15.09 2.00 -12.56
C LYS A 32 15.29 3.40 -12.02
N THR A 33 14.46 3.80 -11.09
CA THR A 33 14.63 5.05 -10.33
C THR A 33 15.70 4.89 -9.24
N GLN A 34 16.09 6.00 -8.62
CA GLN A 34 16.79 5.95 -7.34
C GLN A 34 15.92 5.31 -6.23
N LEU A 35 16.58 4.91 -5.15
CA LEU A 35 15.93 4.45 -3.93
C LEU A 35 15.35 5.66 -3.18
N VAL A 36 14.11 5.55 -2.72
CA VAL A 36 13.41 6.61 -1.98
C VAL A 36 12.84 6.02 -0.70
N SER A 37 13.19 6.60 0.45
CA SER A 37 12.63 6.22 1.74
C SER A 37 11.38 7.06 2.02
N ALA A 38 10.25 6.39 2.23
CA ALA A 38 8.96 7.02 2.52
C ALA A 38 8.12 6.13 3.44
N ALA A 39 7.03 6.66 3.98
CA ALA A 39 6.04 5.84 4.65
C ALA A 39 5.22 5.08 3.60
N CYS A 40 4.47 5.76 2.75
CA CYS A 40 3.69 5.12 1.68
C CYS A 40 3.53 5.98 0.44
N ASN A 41 4.04 7.22 0.42
CA ASN A 41 3.94 8.13 -0.72
C ASN A 41 5.32 8.53 -1.25
N PRO A 42 6.15 7.60 -1.79
CA PRO A 42 7.44 7.96 -2.35
C PRO A 42 7.30 8.87 -3.58
N GLN A 43 8.11 9.93 -3.60
CA GLN A 43 8.34 10.81 -4.75
C GLN A 43 9.67 10.45 -5.39
N PHE A 44 9.63 10.06 -6.67
CA PHE A 44 10.82 9.57 -7.39
C PHE A 44 11.42 10.62 -8.33
N ASP A 45 10.60 11.53 -8.84
CA ASP A 45 10.98 12.69 -9.66
C ASP A 45 12.08 12.40 -10.69
N ARG A 46 11.94 11.26 -11.38
CA ARG A 46 12.92 10.76 -12.34
C ARG A 46 12.30 10.72 -13.73
N GLN A 47 13.01 11.32 -14.68
CA GLN A 47 12.66 11.27 -16.09
C GLN A 47 13.48 10.20 -16.83
N PHE A 48 12.85 9.56 -17.81
CA PHE A 48 13.48 8.61 -18.73
C PHE A 48 13.16 9.04 -20.16
N ALA A 49 14.19 9.15 -20.99
CA ALA A 49 14.03 9.34 -22.43
C ALA A 49 14.02 7.97 -23.11
N LEU A 50 12.97 7.66 -23.87
CA LEU A 50 12.79 6.39 -24.55
C LEU A 50 12.59 6.64 -26.05
N PRO A 51 13.44 6.11 -26.93
CA PRO A 51 13.24 6.25 -28.36
C PRO A 51 12.05 5.38 -28.81
N CYS A 52 11.08 5.99 -29.50
CA CYS A 52 9.89 5.35 -30.04
C CYS A 52 9.47 6.09 -31.32
N THR A 53 9.15 5.34 -32.39
CA THR A 53 8.56 5.90 -33.61
C THR A 53 7.03 5.78 -33.57
N GLN A 54 6.33 6.49 -34.47
CA GLN A 54 4.87 6.39 -34.55
C GLN A 54 4.41 4.99 -35.00
N GLU A 55 5.21 4.30 -35.82
CA GLU A 55 4.94 2.94 -36.29
C GLU A 55 5.12 1.90 -35.17
N ASP A 56 6.09 2.13 -34.28
CA ASP A 56 6.35 1.22 -33.15
C ASP A 56 5.30 1.37 -32.03
N ALA A 57 4.64 2.52 -31.92
CA ALA A 57 3.81 2.90 -30.78
C ALA A 57 2.62 1.95 -30.50
N PRO A 58 1.92 1.38 -31.50
CA PRO A 58 0.83 0.43 -31.28
C PRO A 58 1.28 -0.89 -30.66
N GLU A 59 2.51 -1.35 -30.92
CA GLU A 59 3.06 -2.60 -30.37
C GLU A 59 3.99 -2.36 -29.16
N SER A 60 4.14 -1.10 -28.75
CA SER A 60 5.01 -0.68 -27.67
C SER A 60 4.27 -0.47 -26.36
N GLU A 61 4.85 -0.99 -25.27
CA GLU A 61 4.26 -0.91 -23.93
C GLU A 61 5.29 -0.54 -22.85
N LEU A 62 4.88 0.31 -21.92
CA LEU A 62 5.64 0.66 -20.71
C LEU A 62 5.08 -0.09 -19.52
N HIS A 63 5.87 -0.96 -18.90
CA HIS A 63 5.52 -1.62 -17.66
C HIS A 63 6.27 -1.01 -16.48
N PHE A 64 5.52 -0.56 -15.49
CA PHE A 64 6.05 -0.05 -14.23
C PHE A 64 5.83 -1.08 -13.13
N LYS A 65 6.87 -1.37 -12.35
CA LYS A 65 6.79 -2.20 -11.14
C LYS A 65 7.32 -1.40 -9.96
N VAL A 66 6.45 -1.10 -9.00
CA VAL A 66 6.85 -0.46 -7.74
C VAL A 66 7.33 -1.55 -6.78
N LYS A 67 8.54 -1.39 -6.25
CA LYS A 67 9.19 -2.38 -5.40
C LYS A 67 9.57 -1.82 -4.04
N GLU A 68 9.34 -2.60 -2.99
CA GLU A 68 9.92 -2.40 -1.65
C GLU A 68 11.25 -3.16 -1.57
N THR A 69 12.32 -2.48 -1.17
CA THR A 69 13.61 -3.13 -0.92
C THR A 69 13.84 -3.36 0.58
N VAL A 70 14.63 -4.39 0.87
CA VAL A 70 15.09 -4.76 2.21
C VAL A 70 16.61 -4.79 2.22
N PRO A 71 17.27 -4.54 3.38
CA PRO A 71 18.73 -4.60 3.46
C PRO A 71 19.30 -5.97 3.04
N VAL A 72 18.57 -7.04 3.36
CA VAL A 72 18.93 -8.42 3.02
C VAL A 72 17.73 -9.11 2.39
N GLY A 73 17.89 -9.63 1.18
CA GLY A 73 16.86 -10.39 0.45
C GLY A 73 16.46 -9.77 -0.89
N LYS A 74 15.50 -10.43 -1.57
CA LYS A 74 14.98 -9.98 -2.86
C LYS A 74 13.97 -8.85 -2.69
N PRO A 75 13.99 -7.80 -3.54
CA PRO A 75 12.96 -6.77 -3.52
C PRO A 75 11.57 -7.35 -3.77
N HIS A 76 10.59 -6.87 -3.01
CA HIS A 76 9.21 -7.28 -3.12
C HIS A 76 8.46 -6.34 -4.08
N VAL A 77 7.70 -6.88 -5.02
CA VAL A 77 6.83 -6.07 -5.88
C VAL A 77 5.57 -5.73 -5.08
N ILE A 78 5.28 -4.44 -4.92
CA ILE A 78 4.05 -3.96 -4.26
C ILE A 78 2.89 -3.97 -5.25
N GLY A 79 3.18 -3.55 -6.48
CA GLY A 79 2.20 -3.47 -7.54
C GLY A 79 2.82 -3.09 -8.86
N HIS A 80 2.03 -3.23 -9.92
CA HIS A 80 2.45 -2.90 -11.27
C HIS A 80 1.32 -2.25 -12.06
N CYS A 81 1.70 -1.49 -13.08
CA CYS A 81 0.79 -1.03 -14.10
C CYS A 81 1.50 -1.09 -15.45
N ALA A 82 0.70 -1.13 -16.51
CA ALA A 82 1.20 -1.09 -17.87
C ALA A 82 0.46 -0.01 -18.65
N VAL A 83 1.15 0.63 -19.59
CA VAL A 83 0.62 1.74 -20.38
C VAL A 83 1.09 1.57 -21.82
N GLN A 84 0.13 1.50 -22.75
CA GLN A 84 0.41 1.48 -24.19
C GLN A 84 0.99 2.82 -24.62
N ILE A 85 2.04 2.82 -25.45
CA ILE A 85 2.64 4.07 -25.93
C ILE A 85 1.68 4.82 -26.88
N ALA A 86 0.93 4.11 -27.73
CA ALA A 86 -0.06 4.73 -28.60
C ALA A 86 -1.04 5.63 -27.84
N ALA A 87 -1.56 5.17 -26.70
CA ALA A 87 -2.48 5.96 -25.85
C ALA A 87 -1.81 7.23 -25.26
N LEU A 88 -0.48 7.25 -25.13
CA LEU A 88 0.26 8.44 -24.71
C LEU A 88 0.42 9.44 -25.86
N LEU A 89 0.63 8.95 -27.08
CA LEU A 89 0.78 9.80 -28.27
C LEU A 89 -0.54 10.48 -28.66
N GLU A 90 -1.67 9.81 -28.46
CA GLU A 90 -3.02 10.37 -28.70
C GLU A 90 -3.32 11.61 -27.84
N MET A 91 -2.67 11.75 -26.69
CA MET A 91 -2.84 12.94 -25.83
C MET A 91 -2.14 14.19 -26.39
N GLY A 92 -1.37 14.06 -27.49
CA GLY A 92 -0.66 15.16 -28.13
C GLY A 92 0.59 15.61 -27.38
N SER A 93 1.24 16.65 -27.89
CA SER A 93 2.43 17.23 -27.26
C SER A 93 2.06 17.98 -25.98
N GLY A 94 2.87 17.83 -24.95
CA GLY A 94 2.64 18.46 -23.65
C GLY A 94 3.17 17.60 -22.50
N GLY A 95 3.65 18.23 -21.44
CA GLY A 95 4.06 17.51 -20.22
C GLY A 95 2.83 16.98 -19.48
N HIS A 96 2.29 15.85 -19.93
CA HIS A 96 1.10 15.26 -19.34
C HIS A 96 1.40 14.49 -18.06
N GLU A 97 0.52 14.63 -17.05
CA GLU A 97 0.56 13.85 -15.83
C GLU A 97 -0.62 12.86 -15.81
N ILE A 98 -0.31 11.55 -15.71
CA ILE A 98 -1.31 10.48 -15.74
C ILE A 98 -1.24 9.67 -14.45
N TRP A 99 -2.40 9.46 -13.83
CA TRP A 99 -2.55 8.56 -12.70
C TRP A 99 -3.07 7.19 -13.16
N ARG A 100 -2.45 6.13 -12.64
CA ARG A 100 -2.84 4.73 -12.87
C ARG A 100 -2.86 3.98 -11.56
N GLU A 101 -3.88 3.15 -11.38
CA GLU A 101 -3.96 2.23 -10.25
C GLU A 101 -2.89 1.12 -10.40
N LEU A 102 -2.28 0.74 -9.28
CA LEU A 102 -1.33 -0.36 -9.26
C LEU A 102 -2.09 -1.66 -9.03
N GLN A 103 -2.00 -2.56 -10.00
CA GLN A 103 -2.48 -3.92 -9.85
C GLN A 103 -1.57 -4.66 -8.86
N GLN A 104 -2.19 -5.44 -7.96
CA GLN A 104 -1.43 -6.27 -7.04
C GLN A 104 -0.74 -7.41 -7.80
N PRO A 105 0.54 -7.71 -7.50
CA PRO A 105 1.24 -8.77 -8.18
C PRO A 105 0.61 -10.12 -7.82
N VAL A 106 0.32 -10.92 -8.84
CA VAL A 106 -0.23 -12.29 -8.72
C VAL A 106 0.61 -13.17 -7.77
N ALA A 107 1.90 -12.87 -7.60
CA ALA A 107 2.82 -13.59 -6.71
C ALA A 107 2.57 -13.40 -5.20
N LEU A 108 1.67 -12.52 -4.77
CA LEU A 108 1.13 -12.57 -3.39
C LEU A 108 0.31 -13.85 -3.13
N ALA A 109 0.04 -14.65 -4.18
CA ALA A 109 -0.55 -15.99 -4.13
C ALA A 109 0.47 -17.15 -4.22
N ALA A 110 1.79 -16.88 -4.17
CA ALA A 110 2.83 -17.92 -4.28
C ALA A 110 3.84 -18.03 -3.11
N ASP A 111 3.62 -17.40 -1.95
CA ASP A 111 4.19 -17.94 -0.69
C ASP A 111 3.41 -19.23 -0.37
N THR A 112 4.01 -20.32 0.07
CA THR A 112 3.30 -21.62 0.29
C THR A 112 2.06 -21.55 1.19
N ASP A 113 1.91 -20.46 1.95
CA ASP A 113 0.77 -20.10 2.80
C ASP A 113 -0.29 -19.19 2.12
N SER A 114 -0.17 -18.94 0.81
CA SER A 114 -0.95 -17.95 0.05
C SER A 114 -1.94 -18.51 -0.96
N LYS A 115 -2.16 -19.84 -0.94
CA LYS A 115 -3.38 -20.44 -1.50
C LYS A 115 -4.65 -19.97 -0.77
N ARG A 116 -4.53 -19.52 0.49
CA ARG A 116 -5.65 -18.99 1.26
C ARG A 116 -5.85 -17.50 0.93
N PRO A 117 -7.11 -17.05 0.75
CA PRO A 117 -7.39 -15.63 0.58
C PRO A 117 -6.81 -14.81 1.74
N PRO A 118 -6.46 -13.53 1.52
CA PRO A 118 -6.05 -12.65 2.60
C PRO A 118 -7.18 -12.49 3.62
N GLY A 119 -6.81 -12.28 4.90
CA GLY A 119 -7.77 -11.91 5.92
C GLY A 119 -8.46 -10.60 5.56
N ARG A 120 -9.71 -10.45 5.98
CA ARG A 120 -10.57 -9.31 5.71
C ARG A 120 -10.89 -8.56 7.00
N ILE A 121 -11.24 -7.29 6.85
CA ILE A 121 -11.70 -6.43 7.93
C ILE A 121 -12.97 -5.73 7.47
N LEU A 122 -14.00 -5.76 8.31
CA LEU A 122 -15.20 -4.95 8.12
C LEU A 122 -15.05 -3.68 8.95
N LEU A 123 -15.13 -2.52 8.28
CA LEU A 123 -15.00 -1.22 8.90
C LEU A 123 -16.00 -0.22 8.33
N SER A 124 -16.25 0.83 9.09
CA SER A 124 -17.06 1.98 8.70
C SER A 124 -16.27 3.27 8.90
N LEU A 125 -16.53 4.27 8.05
CA LEU A 125 -15.89 5.58 8.14
C LEU A 125 -16.96 6.66 8.07
N SER A 126 -16.91 7.62 8.99
CA SER A 126 -17.77 8.80 8.95
C SER A 126 -16.99 10.05 9.33
N TYR A 127 -17.28 11.15 8.64
CA TYR A 127 -16.66 12.45 8.93
C TYR A 127 -17.73 13.51 9.17
N LYS A 128 -17.67 14.17 10.33
CA LYS A 128 -18.57 15.27 10.70
C LYS A 128 -17.82 16.59 10.57
N GLN A 129 -18.04 17.30 9.47
CA GLN A 129 -17.34 18.54 9.12
C GLN A 129 -17.45 19.63 10.20
N GLN A 130 -18.63 19.85 10.78
CA GLN A 130 -18.85 20.86 11.82
C GLN A 130 -18.01 20.63 13.07
N LYS A 131 -17.80 19.36 13.45
CA LYS A 131 -16.99 18.96 14.63
C LYS A 131 -15.55 18.59 14.26
N LYS A 132 -15.20 18.63 12.98
CA LYS A 132 -13.92 18.15 12.43
C LYS A 132 -13.55 16.76 12.95
N LEU A 133 -14.56 15.89 13.04
CA LEU A 133 -14.45 14.60 13.71
C LEU A 133 -14.53 13.47 12.70
N LEU A 134 -13.41 12.76 12.52
CA LEU A 134 -13.35 11.51 11.78
C LEU A 134 -13.57 10.34 12.74
N THR A 135 -14.53 9.48 12.44
CA THR A 135 -14.83 8.28 13.21
C THR A 135 -14.61 7.05 12.33
N LEU A 136 -13.67 6.20 12.74
CA LEU A 136 -13.47 4.86 12.18
C LEU A 136 -14.13 3.85 13.10
N GLY A 137 -15.13 3.12 12.63
CA GLY A 137 -15.64 1.92 13.30
C GLY A 137 -14.94 0.68 12.77
N ILE A 138 -14.35 -0.14 13.63
CA ILE A 138 -13.89 -1.49 13.28
C ILE A 138 -14.91 -2.47 13.84
N VAL A 139 -15.57 -3.21 12.94
CA VAL A 139 -16.68 -4.11 13.30
C VAL A 139 -16.15 -5.50 13.59
N GLU A 140 -15.47 -6.12 12.62
CA GLU A 140 -14.92 -7.47 12.75
C GLU A 140 -13.67 -7.66 11.88
N GLY A 141 -12.82 -8.60 12.29
CA GLY A 141 -11.85 -9.24 11.42
C GLY A 141 -12.38 -10.59 10.96
N LYS A 142 -11.94 -11.07 9.80
CA LYS A 142 -12.32 -12.38 9.27
C LYS A 142 -11.15 -13.06 8.59
N ASP A 143 -10.96 -14.36 8.83
CA ASP A 143 -9.90 -15.16 8.22
C ASP A 143 -8.48 -14.61 8.49
N LEU A 144 -8.26 -14.01 9.67
CA LEU A 144 -6.96 -13.47 10.07
C LEU A 144 -5.94 -14.60 10.31
N ARG A 145 -4.71 -14.38 9.84
CA ARG A 145 -3.62 -15.38 9.90
C ARG A 145 -2.90 -15.39 11.25
N VAL A 146 -3.59 -15.86 12.28
CA VAL A 146 -3.05 -16.05 13.63
C VAL A 146 -2.24 -17.36 13.72
N LYS A 147 -1.27 -17.40 14.62
CA LYS A 147 -0.45 -18.57 14.96
C LYS A 147 -0.80 -19.05 16.36
N GLU A 148 -0.46 -20.28 16.68
CA GLU A 148 -0.66 -20.86 18.03
C GLU A 148 0.04 -20.06 19.14
N THR A 149 1.14 -19.39 18.82
CA THR A 149 1.89 -18.56 19.76
C THR A 149 1.27 -17.17 19.99
N ASP A 150 0.27 -16.80 19.18
CA ASP A 150 -0.47 -15.55 19.35
C ASP A 150 -1.55 -15.74 20.41
N SER A 151 -1.59 -14.84 21.39
CA SER A 151 -2.54 -14.91 22.51
C SER A 151 -3.58 -13.80 22.47
N TYR A 152 -3.27 -12.73 21.75
CA TYR A 152 -4.12 -11.56 21.63
C TYR A 152 -4.11 -11.03 20.21
N VAL A 153 -5.22 -10.45 19.76
CA VAL A 153 -5.29 -9.61 18.56
C VAL A 153 -5.73 -8.22 18.96
N TYR A 154 -5.18 -7.21 18.31
CA TYR A 154 -5.64 -5.83 18.44
C TYR A 154 -5.47 -5.07 17.14
N PHE A 155 -6.25 -4.00 17.03
CA PHE A 155 -6.26 -3.12 15.89
C PHE A 155 -5.64 -1.79 16.29
N ARG A 156 -4.86 -1.19 15.38
CA ARG A 156 -4.29 0.15 15.55
C ARG A 156 -4.73 1.03 14.40
N ALA A 157 -5.47 2.07 14.70
CA ALA A 157 -5.86 3.10 13.75
C ALA A 157 -4.94 4.31 13.90
N SER A 158 -4.35 4.77 12.80
CA SER A 158 -3.40 5.90 12.78
C SER A 158 -3.79 6.92 11.72
N ILE A 159 -3.82 8.20 12.10
CA ILE A 159 -3.87 9.32 11.17
C ILE A 159 -2.44 9.66 10.80
N MET A 160 -2.18 9.67 9.49
CA MET A 160 -0.90 10.01 8.91
C MET A 160 -1.01 11.33 8.16
N ALA A 161 0.01 12.18 8.24
CA ALA A 161 0.15 13.37 7.42
C ALA A 161 1.62 13.54 7.07
N ARG A 162 1.94 13.89 5.82
CA ARG A 162 3.32 14.14 5.35
C ARG A 162 4.29 13.01 5.77
N GLU A 163 3.88 11.76 5.53
CA GLU A 163 4.63 10.55 5.89
C GLU A 163 4.86 10.29 7.40
N GLN A 164 4.29 11.10 8.30
CA GLN A 164 4.42 10.93 9.74
C GLN A 164 3.10 10.57 10.41
N THR A 165 3.18 9.80 11.50
CA THR A 165 2.00 9.53 12.34
C THR A 165 1.68 10.75 13.18
N VAL A 166 0.51 11.34 12.95
CA VAL A 166 0.00 12.47 13.73
C VAL A 166 -0.65 11.98 15.02
N LYS A 167 -1.49 10.95 14.91
CA LYS A 167 -2.22 10.38 16.05
C LYS A 167 -2.49 8.91 15.82
N ALA A 168 -2.29 8.08 16.84
CA ALA A 168 -2.61 6.67 16.79
C ALA A 168 -3.46 6.26 18.00
N LYS A 169 -4.37 5.30 17.79
CA LYS A 169 -5.19 4.69 18.82
C LYS A 169 -5.18 3.18 18.62
N LYS A 170 -5.26 2.41 19.71
CA LYS A 170 -5.32 0.95 19.69
C LYS A 170 -6.64 0.47 20.28
N SER A 171 -7.19 -0.62 19.75
CA SER A 171 -8.29 -1.34 20.40
C SER A 171 -7.80 -1.99 21.70
N PRO A 172 -8.72 -2.40 22.58
CA PRO A 172 -8.44 -3.41 23.59
C PRO A 172 -7.83 -4.68 22.98
N LEU A 173 -7.11 -5.46 23.80
CA LEU A 173 -6.62 -6.77 23.43
C LEU A 173 -7.77 -7.77 23.41
N ILE A 174 -8.00 -8.39 22.26
CA ILE A 174 -9.02 -9.42 22.06
C ILE A 174 -8.35 -10.78 22.31
N LYS A 175 -8.95 -11.61 23.17
CA LYS A 175 -8.41 -12.93 23.55
C LYS A 175 -9.11 -14.09 22.85
N GLU A 176 -10.33 -13.86 22.39
CA GLU A 176 -11.21 -14.90 21.85
C GLU A 176 -11.37 -14.75 20.34
N ASN A 177 -11.64 -15.87 19.67
CA ASN A 177 -11.85 -15.95 18.23
C ASN A 177 -10.83 -15.12 17.42
N LEU A 178 -9.54 -15.31 17.71
CA LEU A 178 -8.46 -14.46 17.21
C LEU A 178 -8.39 -14.41 15.67
N ALA A 179 -8.87 -15.45 14.98
CA ALA A 179 -8.94 -15.49 13.52
C ALA A 179 -10.12 -14.67 12.95
N SER A 180 -11.23 -14.55 13.68
CA SER A 180 -12.40 -13.78 13.26
C SER A 180 -12.98 -12.95 14.41
N PRO A 181 -12.21 -12.00 14.96
CA PRO A 181 -12.60 -11.31 16.19
C PRO A 181 -13.73 -10.31 15.91
N LEU A 182 -14.74 -10.30 16.78
CA LEU A 182 -15.72 -9.23 16.85
C LEU A 182 -15.10 -8.07 17.65
N VAL A 183 -14.97 -6.91 17.01
CA VAL A 183 -14.22 -5.76 17.56
C VAL A 183 -15.17 -4.68 18.08
N GLN A 184 -16.19 -4.32 17.29
CA GLN A 184 -17.20 -3.28 17.59
C GLN A 184 -16.63 -2.01 18.25
N GLN A 185 -15.47 -1.54 17.78
CA GLN A 185 -14.74 -0.44 18.40
C GLN A 185 -14.76 0.79 17.49
N GLU A 186 -15.12 1.94 18.06
CA GLU A 186 -14.95 3.24 17.39
C GLU A 186 -13.65 3.95 17.78
N PHE A 187 -12.98 4.51 16.78
CA PHE A 187 -11.83 5.38 16.92
C PHE A 187 -12.17 6.77 16.41
N ARG A 188 -12.23 7.73 17.33
CA ARG A 188 -12.59 9.13 17.05
C ARG A 188 -11.35 10.02 16.96
N PHE A 189 -11.16 10.73 15.86
CA PHE A 189 -10.04 11.63 15.61
C PHE A 189 -10.55 13.03 15.30
N HIS A 190 -10.19 14.01 16.15
CA HIS A 190 -10.35 15.41 15.81
C HIS A 190 -9.20 15.81 14.88
N LEU A 191 -9.54 16.29 13.68
CA LEU A 191 -8.58 16.73 12.68
C LEU A 191 -8.42 18.25 12.75
N ALA A 192 -7.18 18.73 12.71
CA ALA A 192 -6.92 20.16 12.60
C ALA A 192 -7.36 20.65 11.21
N PRO A 193 -7.94 21.86 11.07
CA PRO A 193 -8.47 22.36 9.80
C PRO A 193 -7.47 22.30 8.65
N ASN A 194 -6.20 22.62 8.94
CA ASN A 194 -5.08 22.62 8.00
C ASN A 194 -4.61 21.23 7.55
N LEU A 195 -5.13 20.14 8.14
CA LEU A 195 -4.71 18.78 7.84
C LEU A 195 -5.75 17.98 7.04
N THR A 196 -6.98 18.46 6.90
CA THR A 196 -8.11 17.69 6.35
C THR A 196 -7.84 17.09 4.97
N ASP A 197 -7.15 17.82 4.09
CA ASP A 197 -6.87 17.39 2.71
C ASP A 197 -5.51 16.67 2.56
N GLN A 198 -4.72 16.59 3.63
CA GLN A 198 -3.36 16.05 3.63
C GLN A 198 -3.21 14.80 4.50
N VAL A 199 -4.31 14.28 5.03
CA VAL A 199 -4.31 13.10 5.90
C VAL A 199 -4.77 11.85 5.20
N TYR A 200 -4.23 10.72 5.64
CA TYR A 200 -4.72 9.40 5.30
C TYR A 200 -4.77 8.53 6.55
N LEU A 201 -5.70 7.58 6.55
CA LEU A 201 -5.89 6.64 7.65
C LEU A 201 -5.08 5.38 7.36
N PHE A 202 -4.51 4.81 8.41
CA PHE A 202 -3.80 3.53 8.34
C PHE A 202 -4.28 2.64 9.47
N VAL A 203 -4.82 1.48 9.12
CA VAL A 203 -5.28 0.47 10.06
C VAL A 203 -4.30 -0.69 10.03
N LEU A 204 -3.77 -1.05 11.20
CA LEU A 204 -2.93 -2.24 11.38
C LEU A 204 -3.66 -3.26 12.24
N ILE A 205 -3.56 -4.51 11.84
CA ILE A 205 -4.05 -5.66 12.60
C ILE A 205 -2.82 -6.38 13.13
N CYS A 206 -2.71 -6.49 14.45
CA CYS A 206 -1.54 -7.06 15.11
C CYS A 206 -1.95 -8.21 16.03
N ALA A 207 -1.15 -9.27 16.02
CA ALA A 207 -1.15 -10.28 17.06
C ALA A 207 -0.10 -9.96 18.12
N ARG A 208 -0.34 -10.42 19.35
CA ARG A 208 0.58 -10.30 20.47
C ARG A 208 0.65 -11.62 21.24
N SER A 209 1.86 -12.08 21.55
CA SER A 209 2.08 -13.26 22.39
C SER A 209 1.91 -12.94 23.89
N ARG A 210 1.79 -13.97 24.75
CA ARG A 210 1.77 -13.79 26.22
C ARG A 210 3.01 -13.05 26.74
N LEU A 211 4.17 -13.33 26.14
CA LEU A 211 5.45 -12.71 26.48
C LEU A 211 5.57 -11.26 25.94
N GLY A 212 4.56 -10.78 25.22
CA GLY A 212 4.46 -9.38 24.80
C GLY A 212 5.02 -9.07 23.41
N ALA A 213 5.55 -10.06 22.69
CA ALA A 213 6.03 -9.89 21.32
C ALA A 213 4.87 -9.57 20.37
N ASN A 214 5.04 -8.58 19.48
CA ASN A 214 4.03 -8.16 18.52
C ASN A 214 4.35 -8.68 17.11
N ARG A 215 3.33 -9.07 16.37
CA ARG A 215 3.43 -9.50 14.98
C ARG A 215 2.33 -8.86 14.12
N LEU A 216 2.71 -8.34 12.95
CA LEU A 216 1.75 -7.80 12.00
C LEU A 216 0.97 -8.95 11.32
N LEU A 217 -0.36 -8.87 11.36
CA LEU A 217 -1.27 -9.80 10.67
C LEU A 217 -1.73 -9.24 9.33
N GLY A 218 -2.03 -7.95 9.27
CA GLY A 218 -2.63 -7.32 8.12
C GLY A 218 -2.74 -5.81 8.29
N LYS A 219 -3.17 -5.13 7.23
CA LYS A 219 -3.22 -3.68 7.16
C LYS A 219 -4.20 -3.20 6.10
N ALA A 220 -4.77 -2.02 6.30
CA ALA A 220 -5.67 -1.33 5.38
C ALA A 220 -5.42 0.18 5.40
#